data_AF-A0A1M5SI85-F1
#
_entry.id   AF-A0A1M5SI85-F1
#
_cell.length_a   1.000
_cell.length_b   1.000
_cell.length_c   1.000
_cell.angle_alpha   90.00
_cell.angle_beta   90.00
_cell.angle_gamma   90.00
#
_symmetry.space_group_name_H-M   'P 1'
#
loop_
_entity.id
_entity.type
_entity.pdbx_description
1 polymer ?
#
loop_
_entity_poly.entity_id
_entity_poly.type
_entity_poly.pdbx_seq_one_letter_code
_entity_poly.pdbx_strand_id
1 'polypeptide(L)'
;MTEPVVASDLQQPGTMAPKTPADAAPATQKITFHFGQGVPVPEGMKEGAVSSADAIREQTLDTFRGMGVPEEVLQQARARTPVSRQEYELAQHKKASLMKDRGWVAKYLDGDQEARRTMGTLSIILGSNIKDDE
;
A
#
# COMPACT_ATOMS: atom_id res chain seq x y z
N MET A 1 16.03 31.79 -75.10
CA MET A 1 16.11 32.70 -73.93
C MET A 1 15.68 31.89 -72.72
N THR A 2 16.62 31.84 -71.79
CA THR A 2 16.69 31.30 -70.42
C THR A 2 15.38 30.97 -69.69
N GLU A 3 15.38 29.80 -69.05
CA GLU A 3 14.47 29.39 -67.97
C GLU A 3 14.50 30.37 -66.78
N PRO A 4 13.47 30.34 -65.91
CA PRO A 4 13.83 29.99 -64.54
C PRO A 4 12.94 28.92 -63.90
N VAL A 5 13.67 27.97 -63.31
CA VAL A 5 13.34 27.04 -62.24
C VAL A 5 12.36 27.62 -61.21
N VAL A 6 11.23 26.96 -61.00
CA VAL A 6 10.40 27.18 -59.82
C VAL A 6 10.80 26.15 -58.78
N ALA A 7 11.34 26.67 -57.68
CA ALA A 7 12.00 25.94 -56.63
C ALA A 7 11.11 24.88 -55.98
N SER A 8 11.69 23.69 -55.84
CA SER A 8 11.37 22.75 -54.79
C SER A 8 11.54 23.41 -53.43
N ASP A 9 10.51 23.37 -52.59
CA ASP A 9 10.71 23.34 -51.15
C ASP A 9 9.62 22.45 -50.54
N LEU A 10 9.90 21.15 -50.59
CA LEU A 10 9.14 20.14 -49.90
C LEU A 10 9.63 20.15 -48.44
N GLN A 11 9.04 21.03 -47.64
CA GLN A 11 9.42 21.16 -46.24
C GLN A 11 8.94 19.95 -45.44
N GLN A 12 9.88 19.06 -45.11
CA GLN A 12 9.83 18.24 -43.90
C GLN A 12 11.08 18.50 -43.07
N PRO A 13 10.90 18.97 -41.83
CA PRO A 13 11.35 18.18 -40.68
C PRO A 13 10.26 18.23 -39.60
N GLY A 14 9.89 17.16 -38.91
CA GLY A 14 10.75 16.39 -38.02
C GLY A 14 10.00 16.28 -36.69
N THR A 15 9.88 15.05 -36.20
CA THR A 15 9.90 14.63 -34.79
C THR A 15 9.50 15.66 -33.72
N MET A 16 8.42 15.40 -32.96
CA MET A 16 8.52 14.87 -31.58
C MET A 16 7.12 14.79 -30.95
N ALA A 17 6.69 13.55 -30.73
CA ALA A 17 5.57 13.18 -29.86
C ALA A 17 5.98 13.36 -28.37
N PRO A 18 5.05 13.18 -27.42
CA PRO A 18 4.78 14.10 -26.32
C PRO A 18 5.89 14.18 -25.25
N LYS A 19 6.11 15.42 -24.80
CA LYS A 19 6.81 15.78 -23.58
C LYS A 19 6.20 15.02 -22.41
N THR A 20 6.90 13.99 -21.94
CA THR A 20 6.62 13.31 -20.67
C THR A 20 6.60 14.35 -19.55
N PRO A 21 5.52 14.46 -18.75
CA PRO A 21 5.63 15.11 -17.46
C PRO A 21 6.38 14.16 -16.52
N ALA A 22 7.70 14.21 -16.58
CA ALA A 22 8.57 13.66 -15.55
C ALA A 22 8.76 14.74 -14.48
N ASP A 23 7.75 15.00 -13.67
CA ASP A 23 7.92 15.51 -12.31
C ASP A 23 6.57 15.53 -11.58
N ALA A 24 6.23 14.39 -10.98
CA ALA A 24 5.26 14.36 -9.90
C ALA A 24 5.77 13.31 -8.92
N ALA A 25 6.73 13.74 -8.08
CA ALA A 25 7.06 13.02 -6.88
C ALA A 25 5.73 12.68 -6.17
N PRO A 26 5.47 11.42 -5.78
CA PRO A 26 4.29 11.12 -4.99
C PRO A 26 4.44 11.90 -3.70
N ALA A 27 3.59 12.92 -3.53
CA ALA A 27 3.49 13.67 -2.29
C ALA A 27 3.40 12.66 -1.15
N THR A 28 4.46 12.58 -0.36
CA THR A 28 4.51 11.74 0.83
C THR A 28 3.56 12.39 1.83
N GLN A 29 2.26 12.12 1.67
CA GLN A 29 1.28 12.43 2.70
C GLN A 29 1.69 11.64 3.93
N LYS A 30 2.29 12.33 4.89
CA LYS A 30 2.40 11.89 6.27
C LYS A 30 0.97 11.71 6.77
N ILE A 31 0.45 10.49 6.62
CA ILE A 31 -0.80 10.10 7.25
C ILE A 31 -0.45 9.93 8.73
N THR A 32 -0.76 10.95 9.52
CA THR A 32 -0.68 10.89 10.97
C THR A 32 -1.89 10.09 11.46
N PHE A 33 -1.66 8.82 11.82
CA PHE A 33 -2.68 7.95 12.40
C PHE A 33 -2.85 8.32 13.88
N HIS A 34 -4.07 8.73 14.24
CA HIS A 34 -4.42 9.05 15.62
C HIS A 34 -5.10 7.80 16.21
N PHE A 35 -4.29 6.93 16.81
CA PHE A 35 -4.77 5.71 17.46
C PHE A 35 -5.35 6.06 18.85
N GLY A 36 -6.64 5.80 19.04
CA GLY A 36 -7.34 6.04 20.30
C GLY A 36 -6.80 5.18 21.43
N GLN A 37 -6.63 5.77 22.61
CA GLN A 37 -6.12 5.11 23.81
C GLN A 37 -7.00 3.92 24.23
N GLY A 38 -6.34 2.76 24.34
CA GLY A 38 -6.56 1.67 25.31
C GLY A 38 -7.98 1.30 25.71
N VAL A 39 -8.40 0.10 25.30
CA VAL A 39 -9.45 -0.67 26.02
C VAL A 39 -8.78 -1.90 26.63
N PRO A 40 -8.92 -2.15 27.95
CA PRO A 40 -8.32 -3.32 28.60
C PRO A 40 -9.04 -4.61 28.18
N VAL A 41 -8.25 -5.63 27.84
CA VAL A 41 -8.74 -6.98 27.52
C VAL A 41 -9.11 -7.68 28.83
N PRO A 42 -10.26 -8.37 28.94
CA PRO A 42 -10.65 -9.07 30.16
C PRO A 42 -9.69 -10.24 30.46
N GLU A 43 -9.17 -10.20 31.69
CA GLU A 43 -8.31 -11.19 32.33
C GLU A 43 -9.12 -12.46 32.63
N GLY A 44 -9.06 -13.47 31.75
CA GLY A 44 -9.79 -14.71 32.01
C GLY A 44 -9.90 -15.70 30.86
N MET A 45 -8.81 -16.04 30.17
CA MET A 45 -8.78 -17.28 29.38
C MET A 45 -7.47 -18.04 29.58
N LYS A 46 -7.65 -19.28 30.02
CA LYS A 46 -6.65 -20.22 30.52
C LYS A 46 -5.62 -20.60 29.45
N GLU A 47 -4.38 -20.63 29.91
CA GLU A 47 -3.18 -21.18 29.30
C GLU A 47 -3.38 -22.63 28.83
N GLY A 48 -2.77 -23.01 27.70
CA GLY A 48 -2.37 -24.41 27.48
C GLY A 48 -2.52 -25.00 26.07
N ALA A 49 -3.24 -24.36 25.15
CA ALA A 49 -3.27 -24.78 23.74
C ALA A 49 -3.06 -23.56 22.86
N VAL A 50 -1.84 -23.41 22.33
CA VAL A 50 -1.64 -22.55 21.15
C VAL A 50 -2.47 -23.17 20.04
N SER A 51 -3.71 -22.70 19.91
CA SER A 51 -4.63 -23.11 18.86
C SER A 51 -3.90 -22.97 17.53
N SER A 52 -4.06 -23.91 16.60
CA SER A 52 -3.38 -23.86 15.30
C SER A 52 -3.57 -22.51 14.58
N ALA A 53 -4.68 -21.82 14.86
CA ALA A 53 -4.93 -20.46 14.39
C ALA A 53 -3.95 -19.41 14.94
N ASP A 54 -3.48 -19.56 16.18
CA ASP A 54 -2.50 -18.65 16.80
C ASP A 54 -1.09 -18.93 16.28
N ALA A 55 -0.72 -20.21 16.08
CA ALA A 55 0.55 -20.58 15.45
C ALA A 55 0.65 -20.10 13.98
N ILE A 56 -0.43 -20.26 13.19
CA ILE A 56 -0.49 -19.73 11.81
C ILE A 56 -0.39 -18.20 11.83
N ARG A 57 -0.99 -17.54 12.84
CA ARG A 57 -0.89 -16.08 13.00
C ARG A 57 0.53 -15.65 13.35
N GLU A 58 1.20 -16.30 14.29
CA GLU A 58 2.60 -16.01 14.65
C GLU A 58 3.52 -16.12 13.42
N GLN A 59 3.36 -17.19 12.64
CA GLN A 59 4.11 -17.38 11.38
C GLN A 59 3.80 -16.27 10.36
N THR A 60 2.54 -15.84 10.30
CA THR A 60 2.11 -14.74 9.44
C THR A 60 2.72 -13.40 9.88
N LEU A 61 2.76 -13.12 11.19
CA LEU A 61 3.39 -11.90 11.75
C LEU A 61 4.90 -11.91 11.55
N ASP A 62 5.56 -13.06 11.68
CA ASP A 62 6.99 -13.21 11.41
C ASP A 62 7.32 -12.92 9.94
N THR A 63 6.45 -13.36 9.02
CA THR A 63 6.54 -13.02 7.59
C THR A 63 6.45 -11.50 7.38
N PHE A 64 5.51 -10.83 8.06
CA PHE A 64 5.37 -9.36 7.99
C PHE A 64 6.57 -8.62 8.60
N ARG A 65 7.17 -9.17 9.68
CA ARG A 65 8.43 -8.65 10.25
C ARG A 65 9.56 -8.71 9.23
N GLY A 66 9.70 -9.83 8.52
CA GLY A 66 10.69 -9.99 7.44
C GLY A 66 10.50 -9.01 6.27
N MET A 67 9.28 -8.48 6.08
CA MET A 67 8.95 -7.47 5.06
C MET A 67 9.11 -6.02 5.55
N GLY A 68 9.64 -5.80 6.75
CA GLY A 68 9.88 -4.46 7.30
C GLY A 68 8.62 -3.75 7.80
N VAL A 69 7.54 -4.49 8.09
CA VAL A 69 6.36 -3.94 8.77
C VAL A 69 6.78 -3.48 10.18
N PRO A 70 6.41 -2.26 10.61
CA PRO A 70 6.81 -1.75 11.92
C PRO A 70 6.23 -2.62 13.03
N GLU A 71 7.04 -2.88 14.06
CA GLU A 71 6.66 -3.75 15.19
C GLU A 71 5.41 -3.26 15.92
N GLU A 72 5.14 -1.94 15.92
CA GLU A 72 3.90 -1.38 16.49
C GLU A 72 2.64 -1.93 15.79
N VAL A 73 2.68 -2.05 14.46
CA VAL A 73 1.56 -2.62 13.68
C VAL A 73 1.45 -4.12 13.91
N LEU A 74 2.58 -4.82 14.07
CA LEU A 74 2.60 -6.25 14.41
C LEU A 74 2.04 -6.52 15.81
N GLN A 75 2.38 -5.67 16.79
CA GLN A 75 1.85 -5.76 18.14
C GLN A 75 0.33 -5.54 18.16
N GLN A 76 -0.19 -4.57 17.39
CA GLN A 76 -1.63 -4.36 17.28
C GLN A 76 -2.35 -5.55 16.64
N ALA A 77 -1.75 -6.14 15.59
CA ALA A 77 -2.26 -7.36 14.97
C ALA A 77 -2.26 -8.55 15.95
N ARG A 78 -1.26 -8.63 16.83
CA ARG A 78 -1.17 -9.63 17.91
C ARG A 78 -2.20 -9.38 19.01
N ALA A 79 -2.42 -8.11 19.38
CA ALA A 79 -3.38 -7.68 20.38
C ALA A 79 -4.85 -7.79 19.92
N ARG A 80 -5.09 -8.12 18.64
CA ARG A 80 -6.42 -8.17 18.00
C ARG A 80 -7.20 -6.88 18.23
N THR A 81 -6.51 -5.74 18.24
CA THR A 81 -7.16 -4.45 18.45
C THR A 81 -8.15 -4.23 17.30
N PRO A 82 -9.43 -4.02 17.61
CA PRO A 82 -10.42 -3.78 16.57
C PRO A 82 -10.11 -2.43 15.89
N VAL A 83 -10.23 -2.40 14.57
CA VAL A 83 -10.01 -1.19 13.75
C VAL A 83 -11.33 -0.47 13.54
N SER A 84 -11.32 0.86 13.46
CA SER A 84 -12.56 1.58 13.16
C SER A 84 -13.03 1.28 11.73
N ARG A 85 -14.35 1.32 11.49
CA ARG A 85 -14.92 1.13 10.14
C ARG A 85 -14.29 2.10 9.13
N GLN A 86 -14.08 3.35 9.52
CA GLN A 86 -13.46 4.36 8.66
C GLN A 86 -12.04 3.97 8.23
N GLU A 87 -11.24 3.40 9.14
CA GLU A 87 -9.88 2.95 8.85
C GLU A 87 -9.88 1.73 7.92
N TYR A 88 -10.81 0.81 8.14
CA TYR A 88 -11.00 -0.35 7.27
C TYR A 88 -11.36 0.08 5.85
N GLU A 89 -12.31 1.01 5.69
CA GLU A 89 -12.72 1.55 4.39
C GLU A 89 -11.57 2.29 3.70
N LEU A 90 -10.80 3.11 4.44
CA LEU A 90 -9.62 3.79 3.90
C LEU A 90 -8.56 2.78 3.44
N ALA A 91 -8.31 1.73 4.21
CA ALA A 91 -7.36 0.67 3.84
C ALA A 91 -7.85 -0.08 2.59
N GLN A 92 -9.15 -0.36 2.49
CA GLN A 92 -9.74 -1.01 1.33
C GLN A 92 -9.61 -0.15 0.07
N HIS A 93 -9.97 1.13 0.17
CA HIS A 93 -9.83 2.10 -0.93
C HIS A 93 -8.37 2.24 -1.35
N LYS A 94 -7.44 2.34 -0.39
CA LYS A 94 -6.02 2.50 -0.69
C LYS A 94 -5.45 1.25 -1.36
N LYS A 95 -5.78 0.05 -0.88
CA LYS A 95 -5.41 -1.21 -1.54
C LYS A 95 -5.94 -1.25 -2.97
N ALA A 96 -7.21 -0.90 -3.19
CA ALA A 96 -7.80 -0.88 -4.52
C ALA A 96 -7.11 0.11 -5.47
N SER A 97 -6.77 1.31 -4.98
CA SER A 97 -6.02 2.31 -5.75
C SER A 97 -4.62 1.82 -6.13
N LEU A 98 -3.89 1.24 -5.17
CA LEU A 98 -2.54 0.70 -5.41
C LEU A 98 -2.55 -0.48 -6.40
N MET A 99 -3.56 -1.35 -6.35
CA MET A 99 -3.71 -2.48 -7.28
C MET A 99 -4.07 -2.03 -8.71
N LYS A 100 -4.62 -0.83 -8.89
CA LYS A 100 -4.89 -0.24 -10.21
C LYS A 100 -3.64 0.42 -10.81
N ASP A 101 -2.71 0.86 -9.98
CA ASP A 101 -1.46 1.47 -10.42
C ASP A 101 -0.46 0.39 -10.87
N ARG A 102 -0.28 0.27 -12.19
CA ARG A 102 0.62 -0.76 -12.76
C ARG A 102 2.07 -0.59 -12.34
N GLY A 103 2.54 0.65 -12.12
CA GLY A 103 3.91 0.91 -11.69
C GLY A 103 4.15 0.43 -10.27
N TRP A 104 3.19 0.67 -9.39
CA TRP A 104 3.20 0.19 -8.02
C TRP A 104 3.10 -1.34 -7.97
N VAL A 105 2.21 -1.95 -8.76
CA VAL A 105 2.07 -3.42 -8.85
C VAL A 105 3.38 -4.05 -9.33
N ALA A 106 4.03 -3.48 -10.34
CA ALA A 106 5.32 -3.96 -10.81
C ALA A 106 6.37 -3.93 -9.70
N LYS A 107 6.49 -2.83 -8.94
CA LYS A 107 7.38 -2.74 -7.78
C LYS A 107 7.06 -3.78 -6.70
N TYR A 108 5.78 -3.98 -6.39
CA TYR A 108 5.36 -4.99 -5.42
C TYR A 108 5.75 -6.41 -5.85
N LEU A 109 5.57 -6.74 -7.13
CA LEU A 109 5.92 -8.05 -7.69
C LEU A 109 7.44 -8.24 -7.80
N ASP A 110 8.19 -7.18 -8.12
CA ASP A 110 9.65 -7.16 -8.10
C ASP A 110 10.22 -7.37 -6.69
N GLY A 111 9.40 -7.13 -5.67
CA GLY A 111 9.75 -7.34 -4.28
C GLY A 111 10.29 -6.10 -3.58
N ASP A 112 9.99 -4.92 -4.12
CA ASP A 112 10.28 -3.63 -3.49
C ASP A 112 9.78 -3.61 -2.04
N GLN A 113 10.68 -3.25 -1.12
CA GLN A 113 10.40 -3.33 0.31
C GLN A 113 9.31 -2.35 0.74
N GLU A 114 9.27 -1.13 0.18
CA GLU A 114 8.24 -0.15 0.55
C GLU A 114 6.85 -0.61 0.07
N ALA A 115 6.78 -1.19 -1.13
CA ALA A 115 5.54 -1.75 -1.65
C ALA A 115 5.05 -2.94 -0.81
N ARG A 116 5.95 -3.86 -0.43
CA ARG A 116 5.62 -5.00 0.45
C ARG A 116 5.18 -4.56 1.84
N ARG A 117 5.90 -3.61 2.44
CA ARG A 117 5.54 -3.01 3.72
C ARG A 117 4.15 -2.39 3.68
N THR A 118 3.86 -1.61 2.65
CA THR A 118 2.56 -0.95 2.47
C THR A 118 1.43 -1.97 2.32
N MET A 119 1.61 -2.99 1.48
CA MET A 119 0.62 -4.05 1.30
C MET A 119 0.41 -4.88 2.57
N GLY A 120 1.49 -5.14 3.30
CA GLY A 120 1.45 -5.87 4.57
C GLY A 120 0.62 -5.13 5.61
N THR A 121 0.90 -3.83 5.80
CA THR A 121 0.12 -2.98 6.69
C THR A 121 -1.37 -2.97 6.31
N LEU A 122 -1.69 -2.77 5.02
CA LEU A 122 -3.08 -2.78 4.55
C LEU A 122 -3.76 -4.14 4.78
N SER A 123 -3.03 -5.25 4.58
CA SER A 123 -3.55 -6.60 4.77
C SER A 123 -3.80 -6.93 6.23
N ILE A 124 -2.97 -6.42 7.14
CA ILE A 124 -3.19 -6.53 8.58
C ILE A 124 -4.48 -5.80 8.97
N ILE A 125 -4.66 -4.55 8.52
CA ILE A 125 -5.87 -3.75 8.83
C ILE A 125 -7.13 -4.43 8.29
N LEU A 126 -7.09 -4.90 7.04
CA LEU A 126 -8.22 -5.59 6.41
C LEU A 126 -8.48 -6.99 7.00
N GLY A 127 -7.51 -7.57 7.69
CA GLY A 127 -7.66 -8.82 8.43
C GLY A 127 -8.07 -8.64 9.90
N SER A 128 -8.04 -7.40 10.41
CA SER A 128 -8.47 -7.06 11.76
C SER A 128 -9.99 -7.00 11.85
N ASN A 129 -10.53 -7.26 13.05
CA ASN A 129 -11.96 -7.15 13.27
C ASN A 129 -12.38 -5.68 13.27
N ILE A 130 -13.52 -5.36 12.65
CA ILE A 130 -14.05 -3.99 12.64
C ILE A 130 -14.74 -3.75 13.99
N LYS A 131 -14.42 -2.64 14.64
CA LYS A 131 -15.18 -2.17 15.79
C LYS A 131 -16.55 -1.70 15.28
N ASP A 132 -17.62 -2.36 15.70
CA ASP A 132 -18.97 -1.79 15.59
C ASP A 132 -19.00 -0.62 16.57
N ASP A 133 -18.86 0.59 16.05
CA ASP A 133 -19.14 1.81 16.81
C ASP A 133 -20.66 2.04 16.64
N GLU A 134 -21.42 1.68 17.68
CA GLU A 134 -22.85 1.97 17.84
C GLU A 134 -23.07 3.45 18.18
#